data_AF-R1EV74-F1
#
_entry.id   AF-R1EV74-F1
#
_cell.length_a   1.000
_cell.length_b   1.000
_cell.length_c   1.000
_cell.angle_alpha   90.00
_cell.angle_beta   90.00
_cell.angle_gamma   90.00
#
_symmetry.space_group_name_H-M   'P 1'
#
loop_
_entity.id
_entity.type
_entity.pdbx_description
1 polymer ?
#
loop_
_entity_poly.entity_id
_entity_poly.type
_entity_poly.pdbx_seq_one_letter_code
_entity_poly.pdbx_strand_id
1 'polypeptide(L)'
;MSASNPENSLYNSIHARALRLVEKPTMVMPFTTPSGHMHMLRHLAPDLVYLTEDLSGIQGEYVEQTRNWVGQIMIVVGASGVGLGLVDTEDEGEGSGPRKEKKWWETTTMVGLGKGVEVVDGARLVDDFERRVGGKE
;
A
#
# COMPACT_ATOMS: atom_id res chain seq x y z
N MET A 1 -18.55 33.23 8.28
CA MET A 1 -17.55 32.83 7.28
C MET A 1 -16.80 31.64 7.84
N SER A 2 -17.14 30.41 7.47
CA SER A 2 -16.46 29.22 7.99
C SER A 2 -15.19 28.98 7.17
N ALA A 3 -14.04 29.01 7.83
CA ALA A 3 -12.78 28.61 7.22
C ALA A 3 -12.89 27.14 6.78
N SER A 4 -12.75 26.89 5.47
CA SER A 4 -12.66 25.53 4.94
C SER A 4 -11.36 24.92 5.45
N ASN A 5 -11.44 24.01 6.41
CA ASN A 5 -10.28 23.32 6.96
C ASN A 5 -9.67 22.42 5.86
N PRO A 6 -8.44 22.66 5.39
CA PRO A 6 -7.86 21.95 4.24
C PRO A 6 -7.75 20.43 4.46
N GLU A 7 -7.48 20.00 5.69
CA GLU A 7 -7.49 18.59 6.12
C GLU A 7 -8.83 17.91 5.82
N ASN A 8 -9.93 18.63 6.08
CA ASN A 8 -11.28 18.14 5.84
C ASN A 8 -11.57 18.05 4.33
N SER A 9 -11.02 18.97 3.53
CA SER A 9 -11.14 18.93 2.07
C SER A 9 -10.38 17.74 1.44
N LEU A 10 -9.16 17.46 1.90
CA LEU A 10 -8.38 16.32 1.42
C LEU A 10 -9.08 15.01 1.77
N TYR A 11 -9.45 14.83 3.04
CA TYR A 11 -10.20 13.65 3.49
C TYR A 11 -11.47 13.45 2.66
N ASN A 12 -12.29 14.49 2.46
CA ASN A 12 -13.54 14.40 1.71
C ASN A 12 -13.31 13.95 0.25
N SER A 13 -12.23 14.40 -0.39
CA SER A 13 -11.90 14.00 -1.75
C SER A 13 -11.49 12.53 -1.86
N ILE A 14 -10.65 12.04 -0.94
CA ILE A 14 -10.22 10.64 -0.88
C ILE A 14 -11.40 9.74 -0.53
N HIS A 15 -12.20 10.13 0.46
CA HIS A 15 -13.39 9.40 0.88
C HIS A 15 -14.42 9.30 -0.24
N ALA A 16 -14.69 10.39 -0.96
CA ALA A 16 -15.58 10.38 -2.13
C ALA A 16 -15.06 9.48 -3.26
N ARG A 17 -13.73 9.41 -3.47
CA ARG A 17 -13.12 8.49 -4.44
C ARG A 17 -13.27 7.03 -3.99
N ALA A 18 -13.01 6.73 -2.72
CA ALA A 18 -13.16 5.38 -2.16
C ALA A 18 -14.60 4.87 -2.31
N LEU A 19 -15.59 5.72 -2.04
CA LEU A 19 -17.01 5.37 -2.21
C LEU A 19 -17.41 5.00 -3.65
N ARG A 20 -16.67 5.47 -4.67
CA ARG A 20 -16.92 5.11 -6.07
C ARG A 20 -16.33 3.75 -6.46
N LEU A 21 -15.42 3.21 -5.64
CA LEU A 21 -14.75 1.94 -5.89
C LEU A 21 -15.44 0.76 -5.19
N VAL A 22 -16.32 1.02 -4.23
CA VAL A 22 -16.97 -0.02 -3.42
C VAL A 22 -18.48 -0.05 -3.65
N GLU A 23 -19.07 -1.24 -3.50
CA GLU A 23 -20.51 -1.42 -3.66
C GLU A 23 -21.32 -0.83 -2.51
N LYS A 24 -20.77 -0.92 -1.28
CA LYS A 24 -21.44 -0.51 -0.05
C LYS A 24 -20.59 0.50 0.70
N PRO A 25 -21.15 1.61 1.21
CA PRO A 25 -20.40 2.58 2.00
C PRO A 25 -19.71 1.96 3.23
N THR A 26 -20.27 0.88 3.79
CA THR A 26 -19.70 0.15 4.93
C THR A 26 -18.39 -0.58 4.61
N MET A 27 -17.99 -0.69 3.34
CA MET A 27 -16.69 -1.23 2.94
C MET A 27 -15.56 -0.18 3.06
N VAL A 28 -15.89 1.11 3.19
CA VAL A 28 -14.91 2.15 3.51
C VAL A 28 -14.80 2.25 5.03
N MET A 29 -13.66 1.81 5.56
CA MET A 29 -13.40 1.81 7.00
C MET A 29 -12.32 2.84 7.36
N PRO A 30 -12.71 4.06 7.75
CA PRO A 30 -11.75 5.09 8.17
C PRO A 30 -11.14 4.74 9.53
N PHE A 31 -9.91 5.19 9.74
CA PHE A 31 -9.17 5.05 11.00
C PHE A 31 -8.41 6.34 11.30
N THR A 32 -8.13 6.59 12.58
CA THR A 32 -7.54 7.87 13.05
C THR A 32 -6.16 7.71 13.70
N THR A 33 -5.69 6.48 13.88
CA THR A 33 -4.38 6.16 14.44
C THR A 33 -3.48 5.51 13.37
N PRO A 34 -2.16 5.74 13.38
CA PRO A 34 -1.24 5.14 12.40
C PRO A 34 -1.37 3.61 12.30
N SER A 35 -1.60 2.93 13.42
CA SER A 35 -1.78 1.47 13.51
C SER A 35 -3.23 0.99 13.42
N GLY A 36 -4.22 1.88 13.26
CA GLY A 36 -5.64 1.52 13.31
C GLY A 36 -6.03 0.46 12.27
N HIS A 37 -5.41 0.53 11.09
CA HIS A 37 -5.60 -0.46 10.03
C HIS A 37 -5.21 -1.88 10.44
N MET A 38 -4.20 -2.05 11.30
CA MET A 38 -3.76 -3.38 11.77
C MET A 38 -4.85 -4.08 12.58
N HIS A 39 -5.55 -3.34 13.44
CA HIS A 39 -6.64 -3.90 14.23
C HIS A 39 -7.80 -4.35 13.35
N MET A 40 -8.11 -3.58 12.28
CA MET A 40 -9.14 -3.96 11.32
C MET A 40 -8.74 -5.23 10.56
N LEU A 41 -7.51 -5.30 10.04
CA LEU A 41 -7.00 -6.47 9.31
C LEU A 41 -7.04 -7.74 10.16
N ARG A 42 -6.71 -7.66 11.46
CA ARG A 42 -6.78 -8.81 12.37
C ARG A 42 -8.20 -9.36 12.56
N HIS A 43 -9.21 -8.49 12.57
CA HIS A 43 -10.60 -8.93 12.74
C HIS A 43 -11.22 -9.44 11.43
N LEU A 44 -10.83 -8.84 10.30
CA LEU A 44 -11.33 -9.25 8.98
C LEU A 44 -10.65 -10.52 8.47
N ALA A 45 -9.38 -10.73 8.82
CA ALA A 45 -8.54 -11.83 8.36
C ALA A 45 -8.64 -12.09 6.84
N PRO A 46 -8.42 -11.06 5.99
CA PRO A 46 -8.54 -11.21 4.54
C PRO A 46 -7.48 -12.15 3.96
N ASP A 47 -7.82 -12.82 2.86
CA ASP A 47 -6.91 -13.69 2.12
C ASP A 47 -5.82 -12.91 1.38
N LEU A 48 -6.13 -11.68 0.93
CA LEU A 48 -5.22 -10.83 0.16
C LEU A 48 -5.36 -9.36 0.58
N VAL A 49 -4.23 -8.69 0.81
CA VAL A 49 -4.16 -7.28 1.22
C VAL A 49 -3.18 -6.54 0.33
N TYR A 50 -3.62 -5.48 -0.33
CA TYR A 50 -2.73 -4.50 -0.95
C TYR A 50 -2.49 -3.35 0.05
N LEU A 51 -1.24 -3.16 0.44
CA LEU A 51 -0.83 -2.16 1.43
C LEU A 51 0.21 -1.23 0.82
N THR A 52 -0.01 0.07 0.85
CA THR A 52 0.98 1.05 0.39
C THR A 52 2.21 1.06 1.30
N GLU A 53 3.39 1.34 0.76
CA GLU A 53 4.65 1.44 1.54
C GLU A 53 4.50 2.38 2.76
N ASP A 54 3.78 3.49 2.62
CA ASP A 54 3.58 4.47 3.70
C ASP A 54 2.83 3.90 4.94
N LEU A 55 2.10 2.79 4.77
CA LEU A 55 1.36 2.12 5.84
C LEU A 55 2.11 0.93 6.42
N SER A 56 3.33 0.62 5.96
CA SER A 56 4.09 -0.54 6.46
C SER A 56 4.68 -0.34 7.86
N GLY A 57 4.64 0.88 8.39
CA GLY A 57 5.35 1.25 9.61
C GLY A 57 6.85 1.41 9.39
N ILE A 58 7.57 1.73 10.46
CA ILE A 58 9.03 1.92 10.41
C ILE A 58 9.68 0.57 10.08
N GLN A 59 10.42 0.52 8.97
CA GLN A 59 11.10 -0.70 8.50
C GLN A 59 10.18 -1.93 8.34
N GLY A 60 8.88 -1.73 8.07
CA GLY A 60 7.94 -2.83 7.86
C GLY A 60 7.37 -3.45 9.15
N GLU A 61 7.54 -2.80 10.31
CA GLU A 61 7.07 -3.27 11.61
C GLU A 61 5.59 -3.71 11.60
N TYR A 62 4.71 -2.96 10.93
CA TYR A 62 3.28 -3.28 10.91
C TYR A 62 2.96 -4.50 10.04
N VAL A 63 3.72 -4.69 8.96
CA VAL A 63 3.62 -5.88 8.09
C VAL A 63 4.05 -7.12 8.86
N GLU A 64 5.17 -7.04 9.59
CA GLU A 64 5.65 -8.17 10.40
C GLU A 64 4.62 -8.60 11.47
N GLN A 65 3.95 -7.63 12.10
CA GLN A 65 2.92 -7.87 13.11
C GLN A 65 1.58 -8.37 12.56
N THR A 66 1.32 -8.21 11.25
CA THR A 66 0.01 -8.54 10.63
C THR A 66 0.07 -9.72 9.68
N ARG A 67 1.23 -10.05 9.10
CA ARG A 67 1.39 -11.15 8.11
C ARG A 67 0.93 -12.52 8.58
N ASN A 68 0.92 -12.78 9.89
CA ASN A 68 0.46 -14.07 10.44
C ASN A 68 -1.07 -14.15 10.61
N TRP A 69 -1.78 -13.05 10.38
CA TRP A 69 -3.23 -12.94 10.55
C TRP A 69 -3.99 -12.84 9.23
N VAL A 70 -3.28 -12.57 8.14
CA VAL A 70 -3.84 -12.40 6.79
C VAL A 70 -3.16 -13.38 5.85
N GLY A 71 -3.81 -13.77 4.75
CA GLY A 71 -3.26 -14.77 3.84
C GLY A 71 -2.00 -14.27 3.12
N GLN A 72 -2.13 -13.17 2.37
CA GLN A 72 -1.06 -12.59 1.57
C GLN A 72 -1.09 -11.06 1.63
N ILE A 73 0.09 -10.44 1.74
CA ILE A 73 0.28 -8.98 1.71
C ILE A 73 1.08 -8.61 0.46
N MET A 74 0.53 -7.71 -0.34
CA MET A 74 1.18 -7.06 -1.48
C MET A 74 1.55 -5.63 -1.07
N ILE A 75 2.85 -5.37 -0.95
CA ILE A 75 3.37 -4.02 -0.68
C ILE A 75 3.39 -3.25 -1.99
N VAL A 76 2.55 -2.22 -2.07
CA VAL A 76 2.45 -1.34 -3.24
C VAL A 76 3.48 -0.23 -3.12
N VAL A 77 4.48 -0.25 -3.99
CA VAL A 77 5.52 0.78 -4.08
C VAL A 77 5.22 1.76 -5.22
N GLY A 78 5.66 3.01 -5.11
CA GLY A 78 5.45 4.02 -6.18
C GLY A 78 4.01 4.53 -6.32
N ALA A 79 3.09 4.15 -5.42
CA ALA A 79 1.69 4.57 -5.44
C ALA A 79 1.34 5.74 -4.50
N SER A 80 2.32 6.33 -3.81
CA SER A 80 2.06 7.42 -2.85
C SER A 80 1.50 8.65 -3.58
N GLY A 81 0.27 9.04 -3.21
CA GLY A 81 -0.49 10.13 -3.83
C GLY A 81 0.06 11.54 -3.61
N VAL A 82 1.26 11.69 -3.05
CA VAL A 82 1.92 12.99 -2.81
C VAL A 82 2.93 13.35 -3.90
N GLY A 83 3.12 12.50 -4.92
CA GLY A 83 4.07 12.77 -5.99
C GLY A 83 3.65 12.19 -7.33
N LEU A 84 2.89 12.96 -8.11
CA LEU A 84 2.98 12.90 -9.57
C LEU A 84 4.36 13.42 -9.99
N GLY A 85 5.40 12.65 -9.65
CA GLY A 85 6.75 12.85 -10.14
C GLY A 85 7.10 11.58 -10.86
N LEU A 86 7.21 11.67 -12.18
CA LEU A 86 7.87 10.67 -13.01
C LEU A 86 9.14 10.24 -12.26
N VAL A 87 9.14 9.03 -11.70
CA VAL A 87 10.38 8.45 -11.20
C VAL A 87 11.06 7.92 -12.46
N ASP A 88 11.96 8.75 -13.00
CA ASP A 88 12.75 8.47 -14.19
C ASP A 88 13.24 7.02 -14.17
N THR A 89 12.71 6.24 -15.09
CA THR A 89 13.13 4.86 -15.34
C THR A 89 14.14 4.87 -16.49
N GLU A 90 15.16 5.72 -16.41
CA GLU A 90 16.31 5.68 -17.33
C GLU A 90 17.56 6.07 -16.55
N ASP A 91 18.35 5.08 -16.15
CA ASP A 91 19.81 5.21 -16.26
C ASP A 91 20.45 3.80 -16.23
N GLU A 92 20.67 3.24 -17.40
CA GLU A 92 21.76 2.28 -17.60
C GLU A 92 23.08 3.07 -17.59
N GLY A 93 23.54 3.42 -16.38
CA GLY A 93 24.71 4.25 -16.15
C GLY A 93 25.62 3.63 -15.08
N GLU A 94 26.66 2.94 -15.51
CA GLU A 94 27.76 2.49 -14.68
C GLU A 94 28.52 3.73 -14.14
N GLY A 95 28.15 4.23 -12.95
CA GLY A 95 28.82 5.42 -12.39
C GLY A 95 28.24 5.97 -11.09
N SER A 96 28.85 5.61 -9.96
CA SER A 96 28.92 6.37 -8.69
C SER A 96 27.86 7.49 -8.43
N GLY A 97 26.60 7.11 -8.20
CA GLY A 97 25.59 7.97 -7.53
C GLY A 97 25.59 7.76 -6.00
N PRO A 98 25.00 8.67 -5.21
CA PRO A 98 24.83 8.46 -3.77
C PRO A 98 24.11 7.12 -3.55
N ARG A 99 24.67 6.27 -2.69
CA ARG A 99 24.13 4.93 -2.38
C ARG A 99 22.62 5.04 -2.21
N LYS A 100 21.83 4.48 -3.13
CA LYS A 100 20.38 4.31 -2.93
C LYS A 100 20.24 3.59 -1.58
N GLU A 101 19.64 4.26 -0.60
CA GLU A 101 19.36 3.64 0.69
C GLU A 101 18.49 2.41 0.41
N LYS A 102 18.98 1.24 0.81
CA LYS A 102 18.26 -0.01 0.60
C LYS A 102 16.91 0.09 1.32
N LYS A 103 15.83 -0.15 0.59
CA LYS A 103 14.49 -0.14 1.18
C LYS A 103 14.31 -1.34 2.11
N TRP A 104 13.46 -1.22 3.11
CA TRP A 104 13.25 -2.28 4.11
C TRP A 104 12.75 -3.58 3.46
N TRP A 105 11.93 -3.46 2.41
CA TRP A 105 11.38 -4.58 1.66
C TRP A 105 12.42 -5.24 0.71
N GLU A 106 13.58 -4.60 0.49
CA GLU A 106 14.71 -5.18 -0.25
C GLU A 106 15.65 -5.97 0.65
N THR A 107 15.70 -5.65 1.95
CA THR A 107 16.69 -6.20 2.89
C THR A 107 16.13 -7.28 3.80
N THR A 108 14.82 -7.28 4.03
CA THR A 108 14.17 -8.23 4.92
C THR A 108 13.98 -9.61 4.28
N THR A 109 14.12 -10.66 5.08
CA THR A 109 13.87 -12.04 4.64
C THR A 109 12.39 -12.37 4.56
N MET A 110 11.49 -11.53 5.11
CA MET A 110 10.04 -11.79 5.09
C MET A 110 9.40 -11.52 3.73
N VAL A 111 10.04 -10.71 2.89
CA VAL A 111 9.55 -10.37 1.55
C VAL A 111 10.10 -11.39 0.54
N GLY A 112 9.24 -11.85 -0.36
CA GLY A 112 9.58 -12.75 -1.45
C GLY A 112 8.46 -13.70 -1.84
N LEU A 113 8.59 -14.28 -3.03
CA LEU A 113 7.61 -15.22 -3.59
C LEU A 113 7.37 -16.38 -2.61
N GLY A 114 6.10 -16.65 -2.29
CA GLY A 114 5.70 -17.74 -1.40
C GLY A 114 5.92 -17.50 0.09
N LYS A 115 6.33 -16.29 0.50
CA LYS A 115 6.54 -15.94 1.93
C LYS A 115 5.35 -15.21 2.56
N GLY A 116 4.25 -15.08 1.83
CA GLY A 116 3.07 -14.33 2.25
C GLY A 116 3.23 -12.81 2.18
N VAL A 117 4.41 -12.29 1.86
CA VAL A 117 4.64 -10.85 1.61
C VAL A 117 5.39 -10.66 0.29
N GLU A 118 4.79 -9.97 -0.66
CA GLU A 118 5.34 -9.67 -1.99
C GLU A 118 5.27 -8.17 -2.29
N VAL A 119 6.02 -7.71 -3.28
CA VAL A 119 6.05 -6.29 -3.69
C VAL A 119 5.41 -6.17 -5.07
N VAL A 120 4.58 -5.15 -5.25
CA VAL A 120 3.97 -4.79 -6.53
C VAL A 120 4.22 -3.31 -6.82
N ASP A 121 4.58 -3.02 -8.06
CA ASP A 121 4.66 -1.64 -8.54
C ASP A 121 3.25 -1.05 -8.67
N GLY A 122 3.03 0.16 -8.18
CA GLY A 122 1.77 0.89 -8.30
C GLY A 122 1.26 1.00 -9.74
N ALA A 123 2.16 1.07 -10.73
CA ALA A 123 1.79 1.07 -12.15
C ALA A 123 1.19 -0.27 -12.63
N ARG A 124 1.53 -1.38 -11.96
CA ARG A 124 1.06 -2.74 -12.27
C ARG A 124 0.00 -3.25 -11.29
N LEU A 125 -0.43 -2.41 -10.35
CA LEU A 125 -1.39 -2.79 -9.31
C LEU A 125 -2.69 -3.35 -9.88
N VAL A 126 -3.24 -2.69 -10.90
CA VAL A 126 -4.51 -3.10 -11.52
C VAL A 126 -4.36 -4.45 -12.21
N ASP A 127 -3.30 -4.63 -13.01
CA ASP A 127 -3.03 -5.88 -13.72
C ASP A 127 -2.79 -7.05 -12.74
N ASP A 128 -2.05 -6.81 -11.65
CA ASP A 128 -1.80 -7.82 -10.62
C ASP A 128 -3.08 -8.19 -9.87
N PHE A 129 -3.92 -7.20 -9.55
CA PHE A 129 -5.22 -7.42 -8.93
C PHE A 129 -6.15 -8.24 -9.82
N GLU A 130 -6.28 -7.89 -11.10
CA GLU A 130 -7.12 -8.63 -12.05
C GLU A 130 -6.65 -10.06 -12.25
N ARG A 131 -5.34 -10.30 -12.27
CA ARG A 131 -4.77 -11.65 -12.37
C ARG A 131 -5.15 -12.51 -11.16
N ARG A 132 -5.00 -11.98 -9.94
CA ARG A 132 -5.19 -12.74 -8.69
C ARG A 132 -6.65 -12.90 -8.30
N VAL A 133 -7.44 -11.84 -8.47
CA VAL A 133 -8.85 -11.80 -8.00
C VAL A 133 -9.82 -12.10 -9.14
N GLY A 134 -9.48 -11.75 -10.38
CA GLY A 134 -10.33 -11.97 -11.55
C GLY A 134 -10.35 -13.42 -12.07
N GLY A 135 -9.64 -14.35 -11.44
CA GLY A 135 -9.68 -15.78 -11.75
C GLY A 135 -8.99 -16.18 -13.05
N LYS A 136 -7.97 -15.44 -13.49
CA LYS A 136 -7.10 -15.83 -14.61
C LYS A 136 -5.88 -16.59 -14.08
N GLU A 137 -6.10 -17.83 -13.65
CA GLU A 137 -5.08 -18.87 -13.59
C GLU A 137 -5.45 -20.01 -14.54
#